data_AF-A0A5M9JFG8-F1
#
_entry.id   AF-A0A5M9JFG8-F1
#
_cell.length_a   1.000
_cell.length_b   1.000
_cell.length_c   1.000
_cell.angle_alpha   90.00
_cell.angle_beta   90.00
_cell.angle_gamma   90.00
#
_symmetry.space_group_name_H-M   'P 1'
#
loop_
_entity.id
_entity.type
_entity.pdbx_description
1 polymer ?
#
loop_
_entity_poly.entity_id
_entity_poly.type
_entity_poly.pdbx_seq_one_letter_code
_entity_poly.pdbx_strand_id
1 'polypeptide(L)'
;MRSSVKKIPIPGLKNKPESDSSKSHLSNEEQEVMKLFRIYDESRSKTFKETVAKYRRKYGRHPPPKFVEWYKFARDRNVYNIDDFEQVMDDLRPFWGVDPAILRSQAAHLHANENDGISGIHIRSGKVWKLSNANWRAEIMQTMIEPYVKHLPDMDIAR
;
A
#
# COMPACT_ATOMS: atom_id res chain seq x y z
N MET A 1 30.66 -11.51 -13.08
CA MET A 1 30.15 -10.23 -13.64
C MET A 1 29.19 -9.61 -12.62
N ARG A 2 29.59 -8.51 -11.96
CA ARG A 2 28.73 -7.79 -11.00
C ARG A 2 27.99 -6.69 -11.75
N SER A 3 26.66 -6.79 -11.81
CA SER A 3 25.79 -5.78 -12.43
C SER A 3 25.81 -4.49 -11.60
N SER A 4 26.21 -3.39 -12.23
CA SER A 4 26.21 -2.05 -11.63
C SER A 4 24.82 -1.44 -11.76
N VAL A 5 24.03 -1.51 -10.68
CA VAL A 5 22.75 -0.79 -10.61
C VAL A 5 23.04 0.71 -10.52
N LYS A 6 22.67 1.48 -11.56
CA LYS A 6 22.74 2.94 -11.55
C LYS A 6 21.77 3.47 -10.48
N LYS A 7 22.28 4.22 -9.49
CA LYS A 7 21.47 4.97 -8.53
C LYS A 7 20.66 6.02 -9.30
N ILE A 8 19.33 5.90 -9.26
CA ILE A 8 18.42 6.91 -9.81
C ILE A 8 18.33 8.06 -8.79
N PRO A 9 18.62 9.32 -9.16
CA PRO A 9 18.53 10.44 -8.24
C PRO A 9 17.07 10.72 -7.86
N ILE A 10 16.79 10.92 -6.57
CA ILE A 10 15.48 11.38 -6.11
C ILE A 10 15.42 12.90 -6.32
N PRO A 11 14.47 13.42 -7.13
CA PRO A 11 14.32 14.86 -7.32
C PRO A 11 14.05 15.55 -5.97
N GLY A 12 14.90 16.52 -5.61
CA GLY A 12 14.80 17.28 -4.34
C GLY A 12 15.93 17.04 -3.33
N LEU A 13 16.71 15.96 -3.46
CA LEU A 13 17.94 15.78 -2.68
C LEU A 13 19.09 16.56 -3.32
N LYS A 14 19.28 17.82 -2.92
CA LYS A 14 20.52 18.54 -3.21
C LYS A 14 21.68 17.90 -2.42
N ASN A 15 22.89 17.98 -2.97
CA ASN A 15 24.13 17.48 -2.37
C ASN A 15 24.20 17.79 -0.86
N LYS A 16 24.79 16.86 -0.08
CA LYS A 16 25.01 17.02 1.36
C LYS A 16 25.60 18.42 1.60
N PRO A 17 24.93 19.31 2.35
CA PRO A 17 25.49 20.62 2.63
C PRO A 17 26.81 20.44 3.37
N GLU A 18 27.81 21.21 2.99
CA GLU A 18 29.02 21.37 3.79
C GLU A 18 28.61 21.67 5.23
N SER A 19 29.26 20.99 6.18
CA SER A 19 29.00 21.17 7.60
C SER A 19 29.47 22.55 8.02
N ASP A 20 28.63 23.55 7.83
CA ASP A 20 28.77 24.82 8.51
C ASP A 20 28.50 24.57 10.01
N SER A 21 29.53 24.73 10.83
CA SER A 21 29.51 24.49 12.28
C SER A 21 28.85 25.64 13.05
N SER A 22 28.13 26.53 12.38
CA SER A 22 27.29 27.54 13.03
C SER A 22 25.94 26.92 13.40
N LYS A 23 25.68 26.84 14.71
CA LYS A 23 24.49 26.20 15.30
C LYS A 23 23.20 26.72 14.67
N SER A 24 22.59 25.93 13.78
CA SER A 24 21.19 26.09 13.43
C SER A 24 20.35 25.63 14.63
N HIS A 25 19.91 26.57 15.46
CA HIS A 25 18.84 26.27 16.40
C HIS A 25 17.59 25.96 15.57
N LEU A 26 17.28 24.66 15.47
CA LEU A 26 16.02 24.21 14.90
C LEU A 26 14.87 24.96 15.59
N SER A 27 13.90 25.42 14.81
CA SER A 27 12.70 26.02 15.36
C SER A 27 11.99 25.02 16.27
N ASN A 28 11.13 25.50 17.16
CA ASN A 28 10.33 24.61 18.02
C ASN A 28 9.49 23.63 17.20
N GLU A 29 9.00 24.06 16.04
CA GLU A 29 8.22 23.23 15.11
C GLU A 29 9.08 22.13 14.49
N GLU A 30 10.29 22.45 14.04
CA GLU A 30 11.22 21.46 13.47
C GLU A 30 11.65 20.42 14.51
N GLN A 31 11.87 20.86 15.76
CA GLN A 31 12.17 19.94 16.86
C GLN A 31 11.02 18.98 17.14
N GLU A 32 9.77 19.45 17.12
CA GLU A 32 8.60 18.60 17.34
C GLU A 32 8.39 17.62 16.17
N VAL A 33 8.55 18.06 14.93
CA VAL A 33 8.49 17.17 13.75
C VAL A 33 9.54 16.07 13.82
N MET A 34 10.80 16.39 14.16
CA MET A 34 11.85 15.38 14.31
C MET A 34 11.53 14.38 15.43
N LYS A 35 10.98 14.86 16.54
CA LYS A 35 10.56 14.01 17.66
C LYS A 35 9.41 13.08 17.25
N LEU A 36 8.41 13.58 16.52
CA LEU A 36 7.31 12.77 16.00
C LEU A 36 7.81 11.71 15.02
N PHE A 37 8.71 12.07 14.11
CA PHE A 37 9.30 11.12 13.18
C PHE A 37 10.09 10.03 13.92
N ARG A 38 10.88 10.38 14.95
CA ARG A 38 11.60 9.39 15.77
C ARG A 38 10.64 8.42 16.45
N ILE A 39 9.56 8.92 17.07
CA ILE A 39 8.54 8.08 17.70
C ILE A 39 7.90 7.15 16.67
N TYR A 40 7.55 7.66 15.49
CA TYR A 40 7.01 6.87 14.40
C TYR A 40 7.99 5.75 14.01
N ASP A 41 9.25 6.09 13.79
CA ASP A 41 10.30 5.15 13.37
C ASP A 41 10.58 4.06 14.40
N GLU A 42 10.63 4.42 15.69
CA GLU A 42 10.83 3.48 16.80
C GLU A 42 9.61 2.57 17.01
N SER A 43 8.41 3.04 16.66
CA SER A 43 7.16 2.28 16.83
C SER A 43 6.92 1.20 15.77
N ARG A 44 7.78 1.12 14.74
CA ARG A 44 7.62 0.20 13.61
C ARG A 44 7.87 -1.24 14.02
N SER A 45 7.07 -2.15 13.45
CA SER A 45 7.22 -3.58 13.67
C SER A 45 8.42 -4.15 12.90
N LYS A 46 9.23 -4.94 13.59
CA LYS A 46 10.40 -5.65 13.07
C LYS A 46 10.12 -7.13 12.84
N THR A 47 9.11 -7.69 13.51
CA THR A 47 8.72 -9.11 13.35
C THR A 47 7.26 -9.26 12.93
N PHE A 48 6.92 -10.41 12.34
CA PHE A 48 5.52 -10.71 11.96
C PHE A 48 4.59 -10.70 13.18
N LYS A 49 5.06 -11.22 14.32
CA LYS A 49 4.31 -11.22 15.58
C LYS A 49 3.97 -9.79 16.03
N GLU A 50 4.95 -8.88 15.98
CA GLU A 50 4.74 -7.46 16.28
C GLU A 50 3.74 -6.81 15.33
N THR A 51 3.87 -7.06 14.01
CA THR A 51 2.95 -6.53 13.00
C THR A 51 1.51 -6.94 13.29
N VAL A 52 1.28 -8.23 13.57
CA VAL A 52 -0.06 -8.74 13.90
C VAL A 52 -0.57 -8.15 15.21
N ALA A 53 0.26 -8.06 16.25
CA ALA A 53 -0.12 -7.49 17.53
C ALA A 53 -0.50 -6.00 17.40
N LYS A 54 0.31 -5.21 16.68
CA LYS A 54 0.04 -3.79 16.42
C LYS A 54 -1.22 -3.61 15.57
N TYR A 55 -1.41 -4.42 14.53
CA TYR A 55 -2.62 -4.37 13.70
C TYR A 55 -3.89 -4.58 14.54
N ARG A 56 -3.91 -5.61 15.38
CA ARG A 56 -5.03 -5.88 16.28
C ARG A 56 -5.26 -4.75 17.27
N ARG A 57 -4.19 -4.24 17.87
CA ARG A 57 -4.26 -3.13 18.84
C ARG A 57 -4.77 -1.83 18.19
N LYS A 58 -4.30 -1.49 16.99
CA LYS A 58 -4.62 -0.22 16.30
C LYS A 58 -6.01 -0.25 15.67
N TYR A 59 -6.41 -1.37 15.07
CA TYR A 59 -7.64 -1.45 14.26
C TYR A 59 -8.75 -2.30 14.89
N GLY A 60 -8.52 -2.90 16.06
CA GLY A 60 -9.55 -3.68 16.78
C GLY A 60 -9.99 -4.96 16.08
N ARG A 61 -9.22 -5.45 15.09
CA ARG A 61 -9.60 -6.59 14.25
C ARG A 61 -8.42 -7.48 13.89
N HIS A 62 -8.70 -8.73 13.51
CA HIS A 62 -7.68 -9.62 12.95
C HIS A 62 -7.23 -9.14 11.57
N PRO A 63 -5.95 -9.29 11.22
CA PRO A 63 -5.48 -9.03 9.86
C PRO A 63 -6.16 -9.96 8.84
N PRO A 64 -6.23 -9.56 7.56
CA PRO A 64 -6.93 -10.30 6.53
C PRO A 64 -6.31 -11.69 6.30
N PRO A 65 -7.05 -12.62 5.67
CA PRO A 65 -6.48 -13.89 5.23
C PRO A 65 -5.19 -13.69 4.43
N LYS A 66 -4.25 -14.63 4.56
CA LYS A 66 -2.94 -14.61 3.87
C LYS A 66 -2.05 -13.39 4.23
N PHE A 67 -2.28 -12.75 5.37
CA PHE A 67 -1.43 -11.65 5.85
C PHE A 67 0.06 -12.03 5.99
N VAL A 68 0.36 -13.29 6.31
CA VAL A 68 1.75 -13.78 6.35
C VAL A 68 2.43 -13.72 4.98
N GLU A 69 1.69 -13.96 3.89
CA GLU A 69 2.22 -13.89 2.53
C GLU A 69 2.48 -12.44 2.13
N TRP A 70 1.63 -11.50 2.56
CA TRP A 70 1.85 -10.08 2.35
C TRP A 70 3.09 -9.61 3.15
N TYR A 71 3.26 -10.10 4.39
CA TYR A 71 4.43 -9.77 5.21
C TYR A 71 5.73 -10.24 4.55
N LYS A 72 5.77 -11.49 4.06
CA LYS A 72 6.92 -12.02 3.32
C LYS A 72 7.20 -11.18 2.08
N PHE A 73 6.17 -10.92 1.28
CA PHE A 73 6.28 -10.11 0.06
C PHE A 73 6.87 -8.71 0.34
N ALA A 74 6.43 -8.06 1.42
CA ALA A 74 6.92 -6.75 1.83
C ALA A 74 8.38 -6.81 2.32
N ARG A 75 8.75 -7.87 3.06
CA ARG A 75 10.14 -8.08 3.51
C ARG A 75 11.09 -8.35 2.35
N ASP A 76 10.71 -9.19 1.40
CA ASP A 76 11.51 -9.49 0.20
C ASP A 76 11.79 -8.24 -0.65
N ARG A 77 10.94 -7.22 -0.53
CA ARG A 77 11.05 -5.93 -1.22
C ARG A 77 11.66 -4.81 -0.37
N ASN A 78 12.15 -5.12 0.83
CA ASN A 78 12.72 -4.14 1.77
C ASN A 78 11.77 -2.97 2.08
N VAL A 79 10.46 -3.25 2.19
CA VAL A 79 9.50 -2.24 2.63
C VAL A 79 9.88 -1.77 4.03
N TYR A 80 10.05 -0.46 4.19
CA TYR A 80 10.51 0.14 5.44
C TYR A 80 9.43 0.15 6.52
N ASN A 81 8.23 0.62 6.16
CA ASN A 81 7.06 0.70 7.03
C ASN A 81 6.09 -0.42 6.64
N ILE A 82 6.29 -1.59 7.23
CA ILE A 82 5.45 -2.74 6.91
C ILE A 82 4.07 -2.63 7.59
N ASP A 83 3.96 -1.97 8.73
CA ASP A 83 2.79 -2.03 9.60
C ASP A 83 1.95 -0.74 9.59
N ASP A 84 2.09 0.07 8.53
CA ASP A 84 1.36 1.31 8.34
C ASP A 84 0.20 1.10 7.36
N PHE A 85 -1.00 0.94 7.90
CA PHE A 85 -2.24 0.71 7.14
C PHE A 85 -3.26 1.83 7.36
N GLU A 86 -2.86 2.97 7.91
CA GLU A 86 -3.80 4.03 8.31
C GLU A 86 -4.60 4.53 7.12
N GLN A 87 -3.92 4.91 6.05
CA GLN A 87 -4.59 5.34 4.82
C GLN A 87 -5.52 4.26 4.26
N VAL A 88 -5.07 3.00 4.21
CA VAL A 88 -5.91 1.88 3.74
C VAL A 88 -7.17 1.72 4.58
N MET A 89 -7.06 1.88 5.90
CA MET A 89 -8.20 1.76 6.81
C MET A 89 -9.17 2.92 6.68
N ASP A 90 -8.65 4.12 6.44
CA ASP A 90 -9.44 5.32 6.23
C ASP A 90 -10.18 5.26 4.90
N ASP A 91 -9.52 4.80 3.84
CA ASP A 91 -10.12 4.55 2.52
C ASP A 91 -11.23 3.49 2.59
N LEU A 92 -11.08 2.49 3.47
CA LEU A 92 -12.08 1.43 3.66
C LEU A 92 -13.23 1.83 4.58
N ARG A 93 -13.06 2.89 5.39
CA ARG A 93 -14.02 3.30 6.43
C ARG A 93 -15.44 3.56 5.90
N PRO A 94 -15.65 4.20 4.74
CA PRO A 94 -16.99 4.42 4.20
C PRO A 94 -17.78 3.13 3.91
N PHE A 95 -17.08 2.01 3.71
CA PHE A 95 -17.71 0.74 3.33
C PHE A 95 -18.06 -0.17 4.52
N TRP A 96 -17.66 0.19 5.75
CA TRP A 96 -17.85 -0.69 6.92
C TRP A 96 -19.32 -0.89 7.32
N GLY A 97 -20.20 0.05 6.96
CA GLY A 97 -21.65 -0.06 7.18
C GLY A 97 -22.43 -0.73 6.04
N VAL A 98 -21.75 -1.15 4.97
CA VAL A 98 -22.39 -1.72 3.77
C VAL A 98 -22.30 -3.23 3.81
N ASP A 99 -23.40 -3.92 3.49
CA ASP A 99 -23.39 -5.38 3.40
C ASP A 99 -22.36 -5.86 2.37
N PRO A 100 -21.49 -6.83 2.70
CA PRO A 100 -20.47 -7.33 1.78
C PRO A 100 -21.00 -7.84 0.43
N ALA A 101 -22.22 -8.39 0.37
CA ALA A 101 -22.83 -8.83 -0.88
C ALA A 101 -23.19 -7.64 -1.79
N ILE A 102 -23.63 -6.53 -1.20
CA ILE A 102 -23.90 -5.28 -1.95
C ILE A 102 -22.59 -4.75 -2.54
N LEU A 103 -21.52 -4.67 -1.75
CA LEU A 103 -20.21 -4.20 -2.23
C LEU A 103 -19.68 -5.05 -3.39
N ARG A 104 -19.75 -6.38 -3.28
CA ARG A 104 -19.34 -7.29 -4.36
C ARG A 104 -20.21 -7.10 -5.60
N SER A 105 -21.52 -6.96 -5.43
CA SER A 105 -22.43 -6.69 -6.55
C SER A 105 -22.08 -5.36 -7.23
N GLN A 106 -21.87 -4.28 -6.48
CA GLN A 106 -21.49 -2.98 -7.05
C GLN A 106 -20.16 -3.07 -7.80
N ALA A 107 -19.12 -3.64 -7.20
CA ALA A 107 -17.82 -3.80 -7.85
C ALA A 107 -17.91 -4.61 -9.16
N ALA A 108 -18.79 -5.62 -9.21
CA ALA A 108 -19.03 -6.43 -10.40
C ALA A 108 -19.82 -5.71 -11.51
N HIS A 109 -20.60 -4.66 -11.19
CA HIS A 109 -21.51 -4.01 -12.16
C HIS A 109 -21.16 -2.55 -12.48
N LEU A 110 -20.32 -1.86 -11.70
CA LEU A 110 -19.97 -0.45 -11.93
C LEU A 110 -19.29 -0.19 -13.28
N HIS A 111 -18.72 -1.21 -13.91
CA HIS A 111 -18.08 -1.14 -15.22
C HIS A 111 -18.96 -1.74 -16.33
N ALA A 112 -20.27 -1.89 -16.11
CA ALA A 112 -21.18 -2.49 -17.09
C ALA A 112 -21.37 -1.64 -18.34
N ASN A 113 -21.33 -0.31 -18.21
CA ASN A 113 -21.42 0.59 -19.36
C ASN A 113 -20.04 1.13 -19.74
N GLU A 114 -19.67 0.98 -21.01
CA GLU A 114 -18.38 1.44 -21.55
C GLU A 114 -18.21 2.98 -21.47
N ASN A 115 -19.32 3.72 -21.43
CA ASN A 115 -19.34 5.18 -21.43
C ASN A 115 -19.16 5.82 -20.04
N ASP A 116 -19.24 5.04 -18.96
CA ASP A 116 -19.14 5.57 -17.59
C ASP A 116 -17.68 5.90 -17.20
N GLY A 117 -16.71 5.52 -18.05
CA GLY A 117 -15.28 5.74 -17.80
C GLY A 117 -14.71 4.83 -16.71
N ILE A 118 -15.45 3.80 -16.30
CA ILE A 118 -15.07 2.84 -15.26
C ILE A 118 -14.58 1.55 -15.91
N SER A 119 -13.35 1.15 -15.60
CA SER A 119 -12.74 -0.12 -15.96
C SER A 119 -12.97 -1.18 -14.89
N GLY A 120 -13.13 -2.43 -15.31
CA GLY A 120 -13.22 -3.61 -14.44
C GLY A 120 -11.97 -4.47 -14.51
N ILE A 121 -11.45 -4.91 -13.36
CA ILE A 121 -10.38 -5.91 -13.25
C ILE A 121 -10.97 -7.13 -12.56
N HIS A 122 -10.99 -8.27 -13.26
CA HIS A 122 -11.59 -9.51 -12.76
C HIS A 122 -10.50 -10.47 -12.33
N ILE A 123 -10.45 -10.82 -11.04
CA ILE A 123 -9.50 -11.79 -10.49
C ILE A 123 -10.23 -13.10 -10.24
N ARG A 124 -9.78 -14.20 -10.85
CA ARG A 124 -10.33 -15.55 -10.66
C ARG A 124 -9.21 -16.58 -10.55
N SER A 125 -9.30 -17.49 -9.58
CA SER A 125 -8.34 -18.57 -9.38
C SER A 125 -6.89 -18.08 -9.31
N GLY A 126 -6.66 -16.96 -8.63
CA GLY A 126 -5.33 -16.38 -8.42
C GLY A 126 -4.69 -15.81 -9.69
N LYS A 127 -5.48 -15.35 -10.67
CA LYS A 127 -5.03 -14.69 -11.90
C LYS A 127 -5.96 -13.53 -12.25
N VAL A 128 -5.45 -12.53 -12.96
CA VAL A 128 -6.31 -11.57 -13.66
C VAL A 128 -6.91 -12.31 -14.86
N TRP A 129 -8.20 -12.61 -14.78
CA TRP A 129 -8.92 -13.40 -15.78
C TRP A 129 -9.35 -12.55 -16.98
N LYS A 130 -9.81 -11.33 -16.71
CA LYS A 130 -10.33 -10.41 -17.72
C LYS A 130 -10.17 -8.95 -17.26
N LEU A 131 -10.05 -8.05 -18.23
CA LEU A 131 -10.31 -6.62 -18.07
C LEU A 131 -11.60 -6.24 -18.81
N SER A 132 -12.42 -5.39 -18.21
CA SER A 132 -13.60 -4.76 -18.85
C SER A 132 -13.34 -3.26 -19.01
N ASN A 133 -13.77 -2.67 -20.13
CA ASN A 133 -13.51 -1.26 -20.48
C ASN A 133 -12.02 -0.91 -20.31
N ALA A 134 -11.15 -1.78 -20.84
CA ALA A 134 -9.71 -1.71 -20.62
C ALA A 134 -9.16 -0.38 -21.13
N ASN A 135 -8.37 0.27 -20.28
CA ASN A 135 -7.60 1.45 -20.61
C ASN A 135 -6.21 1.32 -19.97
N TRP A 136 -5.32 2.27 -20.30
CA TRP A 136 -3.95 2.27 -19.79
C TRP A 136 -3.86 2.22 -18.26
N ARG A 137 -4.85 2.74 -17.51
CA ARG A 137 -4.86 2.69 -16.03
C ARG A 137 -5.15 1.29 -15.52
N ALA A 138 -6.06 0.57 -16.16
CA ALA A 138 -6.40 -0.81 -15.83
C ALA A 138 -5.22 -1.75 -16.15
N GLU A 139 -4.54 -1.55 -17.28
CA GLU A 139 -3.36 -2.33 -17.69
C GLU A 139 -2.17 -2.15 -16.74
N ILE A 140 -1.90 -0.91 -16.33
CA ILE A 140 -0.87 -0.63 -15.32
C ILE A 140 -1.26 -1.26 -13.97
N MET A 141 -2.55 -1.22 -13.60
CA MET A 141 -3.02 -1.84 -12.37
C MET A 141 -2.89 -3.37 -12.39
N GLN A 142 -3.21 -4.02 -13.51
CA GLN A 142 -2.94 -5.44 -13.70
C GLN A 142 -1.45 -5.75 -13.47
N THR A 143 -0.56 -4.97 -14.10
CA THR A 143 0.90 -5.15 -13.96
C THR A 143 1.36 -5.01 -12.50
N MET A 144 0.77 -4.07 -11.75
CA MET A 144 1.08 -3.90 -10.33
C MET A 144 0.58 -5.07 -9.46
N ILE A 145 -0.53 -5.70 -9.83
CA ILE A 145 -1.15 -6.79 -9.06
C ILE A 145 -0.51 -8.15 -9.37
N GLU A 146 -0.05 -8.37 -10.61
CA GLU A 146 0.53 -9.63 -11.09
C GLU A 146 1.54 -10.30 -10.14
N PRO A 147 2.52 -9.59 -9.53
CA PRO A 147 3.48 -10.21 -8.63
C PRO A 147 2.87 -10.88 -7.38
N TYR A 148 1.64 -10.53 -7.02
CA TYR A 148 0.98 -11.00 -5.81
C TYR A 148 -0.42 -11.61 -6.06
N VAL A 149 -0.93 -11.58 -7.30
CA VAL A 149 -2.30 -11.97 -7.66
C VAL A 149 -2.69 -13.39 -7.22
N LYS A 150 -1.74 -14.33 -7.19
CA LYS A 150 -1.96 -15.72 -6.71
C LYS A 150 -2.44 -15.80 -5.27
N HIS A 151 -2.20 -14.77 -4.47
CA HIS A 151 -2.64 -14.70 -3.08
C HIS A 151 -3.99 -14.00 -2.92
N LEU A 152 -4.53 -13.34 -3.94
CA LEU A 152 -5.83 -12.68 -3.84
C LEU A 152 -6.98 -13.70 -3.98
N PRO A 153 -8.12 -13.48 -3.30
CA PRO A 153 -9.34 -14.24 -3.56
C PRO A 153 -9.98 -13.81 -4.88
N ASP A 154 -11.00 -14.54 -5.30
CA ASP A 154 -11.85 -14.14 -6.41
C ASP A 154 -12.57 -12.83 -6.06
N MET A 155 -12.36 -11.80 -6.88
CA MET A 155 -12.92 -10.46 -6.67
C MET A 155 -12.96 -9.65 -7.96
N ASP A 156 -13.71 -8.56 -7.93
CA ASP A 156 -13.79 -7.57 -9.00
C ASP A 156 -13.35 -6.22 -8.44
N ILE A 157 -12.57 -5.47 -9.21
CA ILE A 157 -12.14 -4.11 -8.89
C ILE A 157 -12.70 -3.19 -9.97
N ALA A 158 -13.51 -2.22 -9.57
CA ALA A 158 -14.02 -1.16 -10.44
C ALA A 158 -13.19 0.12 -10.23
N ARG A 159 -12.73 0.75 -11.32
CA ARG A 159 -11.86 1.92 -11.27
C ARG A 159 -12.10 2.91 -12.40
#